data_AF-A0A4Q4SUU5-F1
#
_entry.id   AF-A0A4Q4SUU5-F1
#
_cell.length_a   1.000
_cell.length_b   1.000
_cell.length_c   1.000
_cell.angle_alpha   90.00
_cell.angle_beta   90.00
_cell.angle_gamma   90.00
#
_symmetry.space_group_name_H-M   'P 1'
#
loop_
_entity.id
_entity.type
_entity.pdbx_description
1 polymer ?
#
loop_
_entity_poly.entity_id
_entity_poly.type
_entity_poly.pdbx_seq_one_letter_code
_entity_poly.pdbx_strand_id
1 'polypeptide(L)'
;MIPPSSFNSRSDFDADWAYDYPWGTDHNGGARMDRGQVQFSNGMLTLTARKVSGQPDAVHGGKNIKINYLSGAIHAREHFNVSRGGGYDFAGEFKATTTRGTWPAFWLTAVDSWPPEIDMAEWKGSGKISFNTFNTSSELSWKDVNYPSPDQFHSVKCETQFTKYEILKY
;
A
#
# COMPACT_ATOMS: atom_id res chain seq x y z
N MET A 1 6.95 11.55 -11.36
CA MET A 1 7.74 10.29 -11.22
C MET A 1 8.61 10.43 -9.98
N ILE A 2 8.43 9.55 -9.01
CA ILE A 2 9.15 9.61 -7.73
C ILE A 2 10.60 9.16 -7.92
N PRO A 3 11.61 9.95 -7.50
CA PRO A 3 13.01 9.59 -7.69
C PRO A 3 13.44 8.47 -6.73
N PRO A 4 14.40 7.60 -7.12
CA PRO A 4 14.99 6.59 -6.23
C PRO A 4 15.65 7.20 -4.98
N SER A 5 15.99 8.48 -5.01
CA SER A 5 16.56 9.22 -3.89
C SER A 5 15.53 9.70 -2.87
N SER A 6 14.23 9.48 -3.07
CA SER A 6 13.16 10.02 -2.22
C SER A 6 13.21 9.56 -0.74
N PHE A 7 14.08 8.61 -0.39
CA PHE A 7 14.34 8.19 0.98
C PHE A 7 15.76 8.51 1.50
N ASN A 8 16.53 9.35 0.81
CA ASN A 8 17.89 9.69 1.21
C ASN A 8 17.94 10.70 2.37
N SER A 9 16.97 11.60 2.44
CA SER A 9 16.93 12.65 3.45
C SER A 9 15.48 13.06 3.75
N ARG A 10 15.32 13.88 4.79
CA ARG A 10 14.01 14.42 5.14
C ARG A 10 13.44 15.32 4.06
N SER A 11 14.28 16.15 3.43
CA SER A 11 13.86 17.03 2.34
C SER A 11 13.45 16.22 1.11
N ASP A 12 14.18 15.15 0.78
CA ASP A 12 13.82 14.29 -0.35
C ASP A 12 12.49 13.57 -0.09
N PHE A 13 12.29 13.08 1.14
CA PHE A 13 11.02 12.49 1.53
C PHE A 13 9.86 13.49 1.43
N ASP A 14 10.00 14.67 2.03
CA ASP A 14 8.92 15.66 2.09
C ASP A 14 8.55 16.22 0.71
N ALA A 15 9.45 16.15 -0.29
CA ALA A 15 9.20 16.56 -1.66
C ALA A 15 8.17 15.68 -2.37
N ASP A 16 8.24 14.36 -2.16
CA ASP A 16 7.45 13.37 -2.91
C ASP A 16 6.36 12.69 -2.06
N TRP A 17 6.54 12.64 -0.73
CA TRP A 17 5.74 11.83 0.18
C TRP A 17 5.12 12.64 1.31
N ALA A 18 3.98 12.17 1.78
CA ALA A 18 3.31 12.61 2.99
C ALA A 18 3.10 11.41 3.94
N TYR A 19 2.90 11.72 5.22
CA TYR A 19 2.62 10.72 6.26
C TYR A 19 1.16 10.27 6.21
N ASP A 20 0.90 9.11 6.83
CA ASP A 20 -0.42 8.54 7.03
C ASP A 20 -1.10 8.14 5.70
N TYR A 21 -2.35 7.70 5.79
CA TYR A 21 -3.18 7.52 4.59
C TYR A 21 -3.64 8.89 4.06
N PRO A 22 -4.01 9.00 2.78
CA PRO A 22 -4.57 10.25 2.24
C PRO A 22 -5.79 10.78 3.00
N TRP A 23 -6.53 9.92 3.71
CA TRP A 23 -7.70 10.27 4.54
C TRP A 23 -7.43 10.31 6.06
N GLY A 24 -6.17 10.20 6.49
CA GLY A 24 -5.78 10.28 7.91
C GLY A 24 -5.14 9.00 8.46
N THR A 25 -5.28 8.76 9.75
CA THR A 25 -4.43 7.79 10.47
C THR A 25 -5.00 6.38 10.58
N ASP A 26 -6.30 6.21 10.35
CA ASP A 26 -7.00 4.96 10.65
C ASP A 26 -7.59 4.35 9.38
N HIS A 27 -7.69 3.02 9.34
CA HIS A 27 -8.29 2.26 8.24
C HIS A 27 -9.20 1.15 8.80
N ASN A 28 -9.17 -0.04 8.23
CA ASN A 28 -10.01 -1.19 8.59
C ASN A 28 -9.32 -2.16 9.56
N GLY A 29 -8.14 -1.80 10.06
CA GLY A 29 -7.30 -2.63 10.93
C GLY A 29 -7.13 -2.06 12.34
N GLY A 30 -6.60 -2.89 13.25
CA GLY A 30 -6.35 -2.52 14.66
C GLY A 30 -5.08 -1.69 14.91
N ALA A 31 -4.54 -1.05 13.87
CA ALA A 31 -3.35 -0.21 13.94
C ALA A 31 -3.69 1.24 13.54
N ARG A 32 -3.15 2.21 14.27
CA ARG A 32 -3.20 3.63 13.93
C ARG A 32 -1.86 4.08 13.36
N MET A 33 -1.89 4.82 12.26
CA MET A 33 -0.68 5.35 11.65
C MET A 33 -0.12 6.48 12.49
N ASP A 34 1.19 6.45 12.69
CA ASP A 34 1.93 7.40 13.50
C ASP A 34 3.26 7.71 12.82
N ARG A 35 3.57 9.00 12.69
CA ARG A 35 4.81 9.47 12.06
C ARG A 35 6.07 8.91 12.70
N GLY A 36 6.06 8.61 14.01
CA GLY A 36 7.19 8.01 14.72
C GLY A 36 7.49 6.56 14.31
N GLN A 37 6.56 5.90 13.60
CA GLN A 37 6.75 4.55 13.05
C GLN A 37 7.30 4.54 11.62
N VAL A 38 7.63 5.71 11.07
CA VAL A 38 8.15 5.87 9.72
C VAL A 38 9.57 6.44 9.81
N GLN A 39 10.55 5.67 9.36
CA GLN A 39 11.96 6.07 9.36
C GLN A 39 12.55 5.83 7.98
N PHE A 40 13.51 6.65 7.59
CA PHE A 40 14.29 6.41 6.39
C PHE A 40 15.77 6.69 6.69
N SER A 41 16.62 5.80 6.21
CA SER A 41 18.06 5.88 6.36
C SER A 41 18.73 5.04 5.28
N ASN A 42 19.89 5.48 4.79
CA ASN A 42 20.65 4.76 3.76
C ASN A 42 19.81 4.43 2.50
N GLY A 43 18.91 5.35 2.09
CA GLY A 43 18.04 5.17 0.92
C GLY A 43 16.89 4.18 1.11
N MET A 44 16.62 3.72 2.34
CA MET A 44 15.57 2.74 2.64
C MET A 44 14.54 3.31 3.61
N LEU A 45 13.26 3.19 3.26
CA LEU A 45 12.12 3.40 4.16
C LEU A 45 11.85 2.18 5.03
N THR A 46 11.68 2.38 6.33
CA THR A 46 11.25 1.37 7.31
C THR A 46 9.95 1.81 7.96
N LEU A 47 8.93 0.95 7.86
CA LEU A 47 7.66 1.10 8.58
C LEU A 47 7.62 0.06 9.70
N THR A 48 7.47 0.51 10.95
CA THR A 48 7.50 -0.39 12.12
C THR A 48 6.15 -0.45 12.80
N ALA A 49 5.59 -1.65 12.97
CA ALA A 49 4.42 -1.83 13.82
C ALA A 49 4.85 -2.12 15.26
N ARG A 50 4.21 -1.47 16.23
CA ARG A 50 4.48 -1.64 17.67
C ARG A 50 3.20 -1.75 18.46
N LYS A 51 3.13 -2.72 19.37
CA LYS A 51 2.01 -2.86 20.30
C LYS A 51 1.95 -1.67 21.27
N VAL A 52 0.74 -1.17 21.50
CA VAL A 52 0.42 -0.09 22.44
C VAL A 52 -0.87 -0.38 23.20
N SER A 53 -1.14 0.41 24.23
CA SER A 53 -2.39 0.39 24.98
C SER A 53 -2.93 1.82 25.12
N GLY A 54 -4.22 1.94 25.43
CA GLY A 54 -4.84 3.23 25.74
C GLY A 54 -5.12 4.14 24.54
N GLN A 55 -4.99 3.63 23.31
CA GLN A 55 -5.40 4.38 22.13
C GLN A 55 -6.93 4.47 22.04
N PRO A 56 -7.49 5.62 21.66
CA PRO A 56 -8.90 5.71 21.29
C PRO A 56 -9.25 4.75 20.16
N ASP A 57 -10.45 4.18 20.21
CA ASP A 57 -10.99 3.35 19.14
C ASP A 57 -11.04 4.15 17.83
N ALA A 58 -10.82 3.45 16.71
CA ALA A 58 -11.13 3.97 15.38
C ALA A 58 -12.57 3.62 15.00
N VAL A 59 -13.11 4.31 14.00
CA VAL A 59 -14.41 3.97 13.40
C VAL A 59 -14.23 3.72 11.91
N HIS A 60 -14.65 2.56 11.45
CA HIS A 60 -14.62 2.23 10.03
C HIS A 60 -15.84 1.36 9.67
N GLY A 61 -16.51 1.70 8.56
CA GLY A 61 -17.72 0.99 8.13
C GLY A 61 -18.83 0.93 9.20
N GLY A 62 -18.96 1.98 10.03
CA GLY A 62 -19.94 2.05 11.12
C GLY A 62 -19.61 1.18 12.35
N LYS A 63 -18.40 0.63 12.44
CA LYS A 63 -17.97 -0.23 13.56
C LYS A 63 -16.79 0.39 14.30
N ASN A 64 -16.81 0.25 15.62
CA ASN A 64 -15.66 0.60 16.47
C ASN A 64 -14.57 -0.47 16.35
N ILE A 65 -13.34 -0.05 16.15
CA ILE A 65 -12.16 -0.91 16.04
C ILE A 65 -11.20 -0.55 17.16
N LYS A 66 -10.82 -1.53 17.98
CA LYS A 66 -9.81 -1.35 19.03
C LYS A 66 -8.43 -1.14 18.40
N ILE A 67 -7.81 -0.02 18.72
CA ILE A 67 -6.43 0.28 18.33
C ILE A 67 -5.48 -0.26 19.40
N ASN A 68 -4.74 -1.30 19.05
CA ASN A 68 -3.76 -1.94 19.93
C ASN A 68 -2.32 -1.84 19.39
N TYR A 69 -2.15 -1.18 18.24
CA TYR A 69 -0.87 -1.03 17.56
C TYR A 69 -0.74 0.38 17.00
N LEU A 70 0.48 0.90 17.01
CA LEU A 70 0.88 1.98 16.12
C LEU A 70 1.66 1.38 14.95
N SER A 71 1.53 1.94 13.76
CA SER A 71 2.29 1.54 12.57
C SER A 71 2.62 2.77 11.73
N GLY A 72 3.40 2.60 10.67
CA GLY A 72 3.67 3.65 9.70
C GLY A 72 2.88 3.44 8.41
N ALA A 73 2.42 4.55 7.81
CA ALA A 73 1.99 4.63 6.42
C ALA A 73 2.52 5.92 5.81
N ILE A 74 2.71 5.91 4.49
CA ILE A 74 3.03 7.09 3.69
C ILE A 74 2.22 7.02 2.40
N HIS A 75 1.98 8.18 1.79
CA HIS A 75 1.36 8.27 0.46
C HIS A 75 2.12 9.28 -0.41
N ALA A 76 2.11 9.04 -1.71
CA ALA A 76 2.70 9.97 -2.67
C ALA A 76 1.87 11.26 -2.70
N ARG A 77 2.55 12.40 -2.82
CA ARG A 77 1.90 13.71 -3.05
C ARG A 77 1.45 13.87 -4.50
N GLU A 78 2.16 13.24 -5.42
CA GLU A 78 1.84 13.27 -6.85
C GLU A 78 0.62 12.38 -7.12
N HIS A 79 -0.34 12.94 -7.86
CA HIS A 79 -1.41 12.17 -8.49
C HIS A 79 -1.07 11.95 -9.96
N PHE A 80 -1.52 10.84 -10.51
CA PHE A 80 -1.36 10.52 -11.92
C PHE A 80 -2.71 10.15 -12.54
N ASN A 81 -2.84 10.42 -13.84
CA ASN A 81 -4.01 10.02 -14.61
C ASN A 81 -3.63 8.93 -15.60
N VAL A 82 -4.24 7.75 -15.47
CA VAL A 82 -4.12 6.67 -16.45
C VAL A 82 -5.04 6.99 -17.63
N SER A 83 -4.50 7.68 -18.63
CA SER A 83 -5.26 8.06 -19.84
C SER A 83 -5.40 6.90 -20.81
N ARG A 84 -6.45 6.94 -21.64
CA ARG A 84 -6.65 5.97 -22.72
C ARG A 84 -5.43 5.96 -23.65
N GLY A 85 -4.87 4.78 -23.90
CA GLY A 85 -3.65 4.60 -24.70
C GLY A 85 -2.33 4.83 -23.95
N GLY A 86 -2.39 5.13 -22.65
CA GLY A 86 -1.23 5.24 -21.77
C GLY A 86 -1.11 4.08 -20.79
N GLY A 87 -0.14 4.22 -19.88
CA GLY A 87 0.16 3.26 -18.84
C GLY A 87 1.26 3.75 -17.90
N TYR A 88 1.34 3.15 -16.72
CA TYR A 88 2.39 3.38 -15.72
C TYR A 88 2.88 2.07 -15.15
N ASP A 89 4.20 2.00 -14.96
CA ASP A 89 4.85 0.94 -14.21
C ASP A 89 5.07 1.41 -12.77
N PHE A 90 4.52 0.67 -11.83
CA PHE A 90 4.74 0.83 -10.40
C PHE A 90 5.65 -0.30 -9.94
N ALA A 91 6.84 0.04 -9.44
CA ALA A 91 7.80 -0.96 -9.01
C ALA A 91 8.49 -0.55 -7.70
N GLY A 92 8.91 -1.55 -6.94
CA GLY A 92 9.68 -1.35 -5.71
C GLY A 92 10.30 -2.65 -5.20
N GLU A 93 11.28 -2.50 -4.32
CA GLU A 93 11.94 -3.59 -3.59
C GLU A 93 11.42 -3.61 -2.16
N PHE A 94 10.90 -4.76 -1.73
CA PHE A 94 10.23 -4.88 -0.44
C PHE A 94 10.80 -6.03 0.37
N LYS A 95 11.01 -5.77 1.67
CA LYS A 95 11.23 -6.78 2.69
C LYS A 95 10.12 -6.65 3.72
N ALA A 96 9.17 -7.58 3.70
CA ALA A 96 7.95 -7.50 4.49
C ALA A 96 7.66 -8.81 5.24
N THR A 97 7.16 -8.67 6.46
CA THR A 97 6.78 -9.82 7.31
C THR A 97 5.41 -10.38 6.92
N THR A 98 5.28 -11.70 7.04
CA THR A 98 4.01 -12.43 6.94
C THR A 98 3.62 -13.04 8.29
N THR A 99 4.03 -12.41 9.39
CA THR A 99 3.68 -12.83 10.75
C THR A 99 2.18 -12.71 10.96
N ARG A 100 1.56 -13.68 11.66
CA ARG A 100 0.11 -13.65 11.91
C ARG A 100 -0.31 -12.33 12.55
N GLY A 101 -1.27 -11.65 11.92
CA GLY A 101 -1.83 -10.37 12.38
C GLY A 101 -1.17 -9.13 11.77
N THR A 102 -0.10 -9.27 10.97
CA THR A 102 0.45 -8.18 10.16
C THR A 102 -0.19 -8.14 8.78
N TRP A 103 -0.25 -6.95 8.20
CA TRP A 103 -0.72 -6.73 6.83
C TRP A 103 0.01 -5.54 6.18
N PRO A 104 1.32 -5.66 5.87
CA PRO A 104 1.99 -4.71 4.99
C PRO A 104 1.32 -4.69 3.61
N ALA A 105 1.23 -3.52 2.98
CA ALA A 105 0.61 -3.35 1.66
C ALA A 105 1.31 -2.27 0.82
N PHE A 106 1.30 -2.46 -0.49
CA PHE A 106 1.69 -1.49 -1.52
C PHE A 106 0.58 -1.47 -2.57
N TRP A 107 -0.09 -0.33 -2.72
CA TRP A 107 -1.37 -0.25 -3.41
C TRP A 107 -1.66 1.15 -3.97
N LEU A 108 -2.67 1.23 -4.84
CA LEU A 108 -3.19 2.44 -5.46
C LEU A 108 -4.68 2.56 -5.19
N THR A 109 -5.15 3.79 -5.04
CA THR A 109 -6.57 4.11 -4.91
C THR A 109 -6.90 5.35 -5.73
N ALA A 110 -8.16 5.51 -6.13
CA ALA A 110 -8.59 6.74 -6.79
C ALA A 110 -8.57 7.93 -5.82
N VAL A 111 -8.30 9.12 -6.36
CA VAL A 111 -8.16 10.35 -5.58
C VAL A 111 -9.46 10.73 -4.86
N ASP A 112 -10.59 10.65 -5.58
CA ASP A 112 -11.89 11.14 -5.10
C ASP A 112 -12.97 10.05 -5.00
N SER A 113 -12.58 8.79 -5.14
CA SER A 113 -13.53 7.67 -5.08
C SER A 113 -12.90 6.41 -4.53
N TRP A 114 -13.75 5.52 -4.03
CA TRP A 114 -13.38 4.14 -3.77
C TRP A 114 -14.58 3.24 -4.07
N PRO A 115 -14.41 2.20 -4.90
CA PRO A 115 -13.28 1.90 -5.81
C PRO A 115 -13.10 2.94 -6.95
N PRO A 116 -12.10 2.83 -7.85
CA PRO A 116 -11.18 1.71 -8.09
C PRO A 116 -9.99 1.62 -7.10
N GLU A 117 -9.46 0.41 -6.93
CA GLU A 117 -8.26 0.12 -6.15
C GLU A 117 -7.43 -1.00 -6.80
N ILE A 118 -6.09 -0.86 -6.74
CA ILE A 118 -5.13 -1.87 -7.21
C ILE A 118 -4.18 -2.18 -6.06
N ASP A 119 -4.30 -3.37 -5.49
CA ASP A 119 -3.36 -3.89 -4.51
C ASP A 119 -2.22 -4.59 -5.22
N MET A 120 -1.13 -3.86 -5.41
CA MET A 120 0.05 -4.37 -6.11
C MET A 120 0.82 -5.40 -5.29
N ALA A 121 0.72 -5.34 -3.96
CA ALA A 121 1.22 -6.37 -3.07
C ALA A 121 0.60 -6.24 -1.68
N GLU A 122 0.07 -7.34 -1.16
CA GLU A 122 -0.35 -7.47 0.24
C GLU A 122 0.32 -8.67 0.90
N TRP A 123 1.15 -8.43 1.92
CA TRP A 123 1.80 -9.52 2.66
C TRP A 123 0.88 -10.01 3.77
N LYS A 124 0.31 -11.20 3.57
CA LYS A 124 -0.69 -11.78 4.48
C LYS A 124 0.01 -12.54 5.60
N GLY A 125 -0.54 -12.43 6.81
CA GLY A 125 -0.11 -13.18 8.00
C GLY A 125 -0.19 -14.72 7.92
N SER A 126 -0.41 -15.27 6.73
CA SER A 126 -0.48 -16.69 6.40
C SER A 126 0.74 -17.19 5.60
N GLY A 127 1.75 -16.34 5.36
CA GLY A 127 2.94 -16.70 4.56
C GLY A 127 2.79 -16.46 3.06
N LYS A 128 1.79 -15.66 2.67
CA LYS A 128 1.47 -15.37 1.27
C LYS A 128 1.64 -13.89 0.95
N ILE A 129 1.87 -13.61 -0.32
CA ILE A 129 1.69 -12.29 -0.92
C ILE A 129 0.47 -12.36 -1.85
N SER A 130 -0.42 -11.37 -1.75
CA SER A 130 -1.64 -11.28 -2.56
C SER A 130 -1.57 -10.09 -3.51
N PHE A 131 -2.14 -10.25 -4.69
CA PHE A 131 -2.27 -9.22 -5.72
C PHE A 131 -3.75 -9.07 -6.04
N ASN A 132 -4.34 -7.90 -5.80
CA ASN A 132 -5.79 -7.72 -5.95
C ASN A 132 -6.14 -6.52 -6.83
N THR A 133 -7.35 -6.55 -7.37
CA THR A 133 -7.95 -5.39 -8.05
C THR A 133 -9.42 -5.31 -7.71
N PHE A 134 -9.85 -4.11 -7.32
CA PHE A 134 -11.23 -3.73 -7.07
C PHE A 134 -11.65 -2.79 -8.18
N ASN A 135 -12.36 -3.30 -9.19
CA ASN A 135 -12.91 -2.46 -10.25
C ASN A 135 -14.20 -1.77 -9.77
N THR A 136 -15.01 -2.52 -9.02
CA THR A 136 -16.15 -2.05 -8.25
C THR A 136 -16.16 -2.74 -6.89
N SER A 137 -17.08 -2.37 -5.98
CA SER A 137 -17.19 -3.05 -4.68
C SER A 137 -17.62 -4.52 -4.78
N SER A 138 -18.00 -4.99 -5.97
CA SER A 138 -18.46 -6.35 -6.25
C SER A 138 -17.66 -7.06 -7.35
N GLU A 139 -16.81 -6.35 -8.10
CA GLU A 139 -15.95 -6.91 -9.14
C GLU A 139 -14.50 -6.96 -8.66
N LEU A 140 -14.14 -8.13 -8.14
CA LEU A 140 -12.87 -8.39 -7.48
C LEU A 140 -12.08 -9.45 -8.27
N SER A 141 -10.79 -9.23 -8.42
CA SER A 141 -9.85 -10.27 -8.85
C SER A 141 -8.70 -10.33 -7.87
N TRP A 142 -8.26 -11.52 -7.50
CA TRP A 142 -7.08 -11.69 -6.66
C TRP A 142 -6.26 -12.91 -7.05
N LYS A 143 -4.97 -12.86 -6.72
CA LYS A 143 -4.06 -13.99 -6.83
C LYS A 143 -3.15 -14.04 -5.61
N ASP A 144 -3.21 -15.16 -4.91
CA ASP A 144 -2.27 -15.49 -3.84
C ASP A 144 -1.07 -16.25 -4.39
N VAL A 145 0.12 -15.89 -3.92
CA VAL A 145 1.36 -16.62 -4.16
C VAL A 145 2.07 -16.86 -2.83
N ASN A 146 2.72 -18.00 -2.68
CA ASN A 146 3.59 -18.24 -1.52
C ASN A 146 4.70 -17.19 -1.50
N TYR A 147 4.98 -16.64 -0.33
CA TYR A 147 6.04 -15.65 -0.14
C TYR A 147 7.15 -16.23 0.75
N PRO A 148 8.08 -17.02 0.17
CA PRO A 148 9.20 -17.55 0.92
C PRO A 148 10.21 -16.45 1.25
N SER A 149 10.93 -16.61 2.36
CA SER A 149 12.03 -15.72 2.77
C SER A 149 11.61 -14.24 3.00
N PRO A 150 10.71 -13.99 3.97
CA PRO A 150 10.23 -12.63 4.29
C PRO A 150 11.31 -11.69 4.85
N ASP A 151 12.46 -12.24 5.18
CA ASP A 151 13.67 -11.58 5.67
C ASP A 151 14.58 -11.07 4.53
N GLN A 152 14.26 -11.38 3.27
CA GLN A 152 14.98 -10.92 2.08
C GLN A 152 14.18 -9.85 1.32
N PHE A 153 14.87 -9.09 0.46
CA PHE A 153 14.21 -8.16 -0.47
C PHE A 153 13.67 -8.91 -1.68
N HIS A 154 12.49 -8.50 -2.14
CA HIS A 154 11.84 -9.00 -3.34
C HIS A 154 11.30 -7.84 -4.19
N SER A 155 11.49 -7.93 -5.50
CA SER A 155 10.92 -7.00 -6.46
C SER A 155 9.42 -7.22 -6.65
N VAL A 156 8.64 -6.16 -6.57
CA VAL A 156 7.23 -6.13 -6.99
C VAL A 156 7.11 -5.15 -8.15
N LYS A 157 6.43 -5.56 -9.22
CA LYS A 157 6.11 -4.71 -10.37
C LYS A 157 4.62 -4.87 -10.74
N CYS A 158 3.94 -3.76 -10.93
CA CYS A 158 2.62 -3.68 -11.51
C CYS A 158 2.66 -2.78 -12.74
N GLU A 159 2.11 -3.25 -13.86
CA GLU A 159 2.03 -2.50 -15.11
C GLU A 159 0.56 -2.18 -15.38
N THR A 160 0.21 -0.90 -15.30
CA THR A 160 -1.10 -0.43 -15.75
C THR A 160 -1.00 -0.13 -17.25
N GLN A 161 -1.82 -0.78 -18.06
CA GLN A 161 -1.79 -0.60 -19.51
C GLN A 161 -3.21 -0.47 -20.06
N PHE A 162 -3.37 0.39 -21.07
CA PHE A 162 -4.58 0.36 -21.88
C PHE A 162 -4.63 -0.92 -22.72
N THR A 163 -5.61 -1.79 -22.45
CA THR A 163 -5.92 -2.94 -23.31
C THR A 163 -7.04 -2.56 -24.28
N LYS A 164 -6.78 -2.68 -25.58
CA LYS A 164 -7.83 -2.55 -26.60
C LYS A 164 -8.57 -3.90 -26.65
N TYR A 165 -9.79 -3.97 -26.13
CA TYR A 165 -10.67 -5.08 -26.45
C TYR A 165 -11.05 -4.96 -27.94
N GLU A 166 -10.34 -5.65 -28.83
CA GLU A 166 -10.84 -5.95 -30.15
C GLU A 166 -11.79 -7.13 -30.03
N ILE A 167 -13.09 -6.88 -30.15
CA ILE A 167 -14.04 -7.94 -30.47
C ILE A 167 -13.69 -8.39 -31.89
N LEU A 168 -12.86 -9.43 -32.01
CA LEU A 168 -12.77 -10.20 -33.24
C LEU A 168 -14.14 -10.85 -33.45
N LYS A 169 -15.02 -10.15 -34.16
CA LYS A 169 -16.20 -10.77 -34.78
C LYS A 169 -15.67 -11.59 -35.96
N TYR A 170 -15.70 -12.91 -35.81
CA TYR A 170 -15.74 -13.82 -36.96
C TYR A 170 -17.14 -13.80 -37.56
#